data_AF-A0A2I0ACV9-F1
#
_entry.id   AF-A0A2I0ACV9-F1
#
_cell.length_a   1.000
_cell.length_b   1.000
_cell.length_c   1.000
_cell.angle_alpha   90.00
_cell.angle_beta   90.00
_cell.angle_gamma   90.00
#
_symmetry.space_group_name_H-M   'P 1'
#
loop_
_entity.id
_entity.type
_entity.pdbx_description
1 polymer ?
#
loop_
_entity_poly.entity_id
_entity_poly.type
_entity_poly.pdbx_seq_one_letter_code
_entity_poly.pdbx_strand_id
1 'polypeptide(L)'
;MANGRWSVGLCSCVNDLSTCCLTCFLPCVTFGRIAEAVDDGHSSCGANCCIYGLLMGAQLQWLYSCTYRKKMRSKFGLESEPCADCCVHFLCEPCALCQEHAELQNRGLVPFKGKFVNFARKSKII
;
A
#
# COMPACT_ATOMS: atom_id res chain seq x y z
N MET A 1 22.51 5.47 6.13
CA MET A 1 21.97 4.83 7.35
C MET A 1 20.48 5.14 7.37
N ALA A 2 19.65 4.16 7.01
CA ALA A 2 18.21 4.35 6.85
C ALA A 2 17.51 4.06 8.20
N ASN A 3 16.97 5.10 8.84
CA ASN A 3 16.26 5.01 10.12
C ASN A 3 14.72 5.12 9.94
N GLY A 4 14.18 4.62 8.82
CA GLY A 4 12.73 4.65 8.57
C GLY A 4 12.03 3.45 9.20
N ARG A 5 11.43 3.61 10.39
CA ARG A 5 10.51 2.60 10.91
C ARG A 5 9.14 2.75 10.24
N TRP A 6 8.40 1.65 10.10
CA TRP A 6 6.98 1.71 9.76
C TRP A 6 6.24 2.50 10.83
N SER A 7 5.31 3.35 10.40
CA SER A 7 4.46 4.14 11.30
C SER A 7 3.33 3.29 11.90
N VAL A 8 3.05 2.13 11.30
CA VAL A 8 1.97 1.19 11.65
C VAL A 8 2.46 -0.25 11.61
N GLY A 9 1.97 -1.10 12.52
CA GLY A 9 2.32 -2.53 12.55
C GLY A 9 1.46 -3.37 11.60
N LEU A 10 1.97 -4.54 11.17
CA LEU A 10 1.30 -5.47 10.24
C LEU A 10 -0.15 -5.81 10.59
N CYS A 11 -0.45 -6.05 11.87
CA CYS A 11 -1.79 -6.45 12.33
C CYS A 11 -2.63 -5.26 12.86
N SER A 12 -2.24 -4.01 12.56
CA SER A 12 -2.99 -2.82 13.00
C SER A 12 -4.26 -2.55 12.18
N CYS A 13 -4.65 -3.46 11.28
CA CYS A 13 -5.85 -3.37 10.45
C CYS A 13 -7.17 -3.23 11.23
N VAL A 14 -7.18 -3.60 12.52
CA VAL A 14 -8.31 -3.35 13.44
C VAL A 14 -8.58 -1.87 13.73
N ASN A 15 -7.60 -0.98 13.52
CA ASN A 15 -7.77 0.46 13.75
C ASN A 15 -8.47 1.18 12.60
N ASP A 16 -8.56 0.55 11.42
CA ASP A 16 -9.17 1.14 10.22
C ASP A 16 -10.06 0.11 9.52
N LEU A 17 -11.13 -0.28 10.22
CA LEU A 17 -12.04 -1.37 9.84
C LEU A 17 -12.63 -1.18 8.43
N SER A 18 -12.85 0.06 7.98
CA SER A 18 -13.32 0.35 6.62
C SER A 18 -12.29 0.00 5.55
N THR A 19 -11.01 0.26 5.80
CA THR A 19 -9.91 -0.11 4.90
C THR A 19 -9.73 -1.62 4.93
N CYS A 20 -9.77 -2.24 6.11
CA CYS A 20 -9.74 -3.69 6.26
C CYS A 20 -10.87 -4.39 5.51
N CYS A 21 -12.12 -3.92 5.63
CA CYS A 21 -13.24 -4.48 4.88
C CYS A 21 -13.07 -4.27 3.37
N LEU A 22 -12.68 -3.07 2.92
CA LEU A 22 -12.45 -2.82 1.50
C LEU A 22 -11.34 -3.71 0.92
N THR A 23 -10.25 -3.92 1.66
CA THR A 23 -9.16 -4.79 1.25
C THR A 23 -9.58 -6.27 1.26
N CYS A 24 -10.42 -6.71 2.20
CA CYS A 24 -10.96 -8.06 2.23
C CYS A 24 -11.92 -8.35 1.06
N PHE A 25 -12.77 -7.40 0.67
CA PHE A 25 -13.75 -7.60 -0.41
C PHE A 25 -13.23 -7.20 -1.79
N LEU A 26 -12.31 -6.24 -1.87
CA LEU A 26 -11.76 -5.65 -3.09
C LEU A 26 -10.25 -5.37 -2.94
N PRO A 27 -9.42 -6.42 -2.76
CA PRO A 27 -7.97 -6.27 -2.57
C PRO A 27 -7.30 -5.59 -3.78
N CYS A 28 -7.80 -5.84 -5.00
CA CYS A 28 -7.30 -5.21 -6.23
C CYS A 28 -7.37 -3.68 -6.19
N VAL A 29 -8.45 -3.10 -5.65
CA VAL A 29 -8.63 -1.64 -5.53
C VAL A 29 -7.67 -1.05 -4.52
N THR A 30 -7.47 -1.73 -3.40
CA THR A 30 -6.49 -1.29 -2.38
C THR A 30 -5.09 -1.32 -2.96
N PHE A 31 -4.72 -2.44 -3.61
CA PHE A 31 -3.43 -2.60 -4.25
C PHE A 31 -3.20 -1.57 -5.37
N GLY A 32 -4.19 -1.32 -6.22
CA GLY A 32 -4.08 -0.33 -7.31
C GLY A 32 -3.74 1.07 -6.81
N ARG A 33 -4.33 1.49 -5.68
CA ARG A 33 -4.03 2.76 -5.02
C ARG A 33 -2.63 2.82 -4.43
N ILE A 34 -2.20 1.74 -3.80
CA ILE A 34 -0.83 1.61 -3.27
C ILE A 34 0.16 1.75 -4.44
N ALA A 35 -0.06 0.98 -5.50
CA ALA A 35 0.81 0.96 -6.67
C ALA A 35 0.90 2.33 -7.35
N GLU A 36 -0.22 3.02 -7.55
CA GLU A 36 -0.25 4.37 -8.11
C GLU A 36 0.54 5.38 -7.25
N ALA A 37 0.40 5.34 -5.93
CA ALA A 37 1.12 6.21 -5.01
C ALA A 37 2.62 5.89 -4.93
N VAL A 38 2.97 4.60 -4.96
CA VAL A 38 4.38 4.14 -5.01
C VAL A 38 5.03 4.54 -6.33
N ASP A 39 4.28 4.52 -7.43
CA ASP A 39 4.73 4.88 -8.78
C ASP A 39 4.68 6.38 -9.09
N ASP A 40 4.36 7.24 -8.13
CA ASP A 40 4.20 8.69 -8.37
C ASP A 40 3.21 9.00 -9.52
N GLY A 41 2.22 8.12 -9.72
CA GLY A 41 1.22 8.24 -10.78
C GLY A 41 1.67 7.81 -12.18
N HIS A 42 2.88 7.26 -12.36
CA HIS A 42 3.33 6.72 -13.66
C HIS A 42 2.48 5.54 -14.14
N SER A 43 1.93 4.76 -13.21
CA SER A 43 0.98 3.67 -13.46
C SER A 43 -0.34 4.02 -12.81
N SER A 44 -1.45 3.92 -13.55
CA SER A 44 -2.78 4.26 -13.02
C SER A 44 -3.31 3.19 -12.07
N CYS A 45 -4.13 3.60 -11.10
CA CYS A 45 -4.83 2.67 -10.21
C CYS A 45 -5.61 1.60 -10.98
N GLY A 46 -6.27 1.96 -12.09
CA GLY A 46 -7.04 1.03 -12.91
C GLY A 46 -6.19 -0.06 -13.57
N ALA A 47 -5.04 0.31 -14.14
CA ALA A 47 -4.13 -0.65 -14.77
C ALA A 47 -3.58 -1.65 -13.73
N ASN A 48 -3.12 -1.13 -12.59
CA ASN A 48 -2.59 -1.96 -11.50
C ASN A 48 -3.68 -2.84 -10.87
N CYS A 49 -4.93 -2.36 -10.73
CA CYS A 49 -6.09 -3.17 -10.34
C CYS A 49 -6.31 -4.35 -11.29
N CYS A 50 -6.31 -4.09 -12.60
CA CYS A 50 -6.54 -5.13 -13.61
C CYS A 50 -5.44 -6.17 -13.61
N ILE A 51 -4.17 -5.74 -13.57
CA ILE A 51 -3.01 -6.65 -13.49
C ILE A 51 -3.10 -7.49 -12.23
N TYR A 52 -3.38 -6.87 -11.08
CA TYR A 52 -3.53 -7.58 -9.82
C TYR A 52 -4.68 -8.60 -9.88
N GLY A 53 -5.84 -8.21 -10.43
CA GLY A 53 -6.99 -9.11 -10.61
C GLY A 53 -6.70 -10.30 -11.52
N LEU A 54 -5.98 -10.09 -12.62
CA LEU A 54 -5.53 -11.18 -13.50
C LEU A 54 -4.58 -12.13 -12.77
N LEU A 55 -3.62 -11.59 -12.01
CA LEU A 55 -2.68 -12.38 -11.22
C LEU A 55 -3.35 -13.11 -10.06
N MET A 56 -4.46 -12.59 -9.51
CA MET A 56 -5.27 -13.32 -8.53
C MET A 56 -5.85 -14.60 -9.13
N GLY A 57 -6.33 -14.57 -10.37
CA GLY A 57 -6.81 -15.75 -11.08
C GLY A 57 -5.71 -16.81 -11.31
N ALA A 58 -4.45 -16.38 -11.38
CA ALA A 58 -3.28 -17.25 -11.51
C ALA A 58 -2.60 -17.61 -10.17
N GLN A 59 -3.12 -17.13 -9.03
CA GLN A 59 -2.49 -17.24 -7.70
C GLN A 59 -1.06 -16.66 -7.59
N LEU A 60 -0.75 -15.65 -8.41
CA LEU A 60 0.55 -14.96 -8.46
C LEU A 60 0.49 -13.52 -7.95
N GLN A 61 -0.67 -13.07 -7.45
CA GLN A 61 -0.87 -11.70 -6.98
C GLN A 61 0.08 -11.31 -5.84
N TRP A 62 0.42 -12.26 -4.97
CA TRP A 62 1.29 -12.05 -3.82
C TRP A 62 2.71 -11.67 -4.23
N LEU A 63 3.23 -12.22 -5.33
CA LEU A 63 4.52 -11.83 -5.90
C LEU A 63 4.50 -10.37 -6.34
N TYR A 64 3.40 -9.96 -6.96
CA TYR A 64 3.21 -8.61 -7.44
C TYR A 64 3.03 -7.60 -6.30
N SER A 65 2.34 -7.98 -5.23
CA SER A 65 2.34 -7.16 -4.01
C SER A 65 3.72 -7.07 -3.36
N CYS A 66 4.45 -8.18 -3.28
CA CYS A 66 5.80 -8.19 -2.71
C CYS A 66 6.77 -7.26 -3.46
N THR A 67 6.68 -7.17 -4.79
CA THR A 67 7.55 -6.26 -5.57
C THR A 67 7.25 -4.80 -5.27
N TYR A 68 5.97 -4.43 -5.14
CA TYR A 68 5.57 -3.07 -4.78
C TYR A 68 5.93 -2.72 -3.34
N ARG A 69 5.79 -3.65 -2.40
CA ARG A 69 6.28 -3.48 -1.02
C ARG A 69 7.78 -3.19 -1.01
N LYS A 70 8.59 -3.94 -1.77
CA LYS A 70 10.03 -3.67 -1.92
C LYS A 70 10.30 -2.29 -2.52
N LYS A 71 9.56 -1.91 -3.56
CA LYS A 71 9.67 -0.58 -4.19
C LYS A 71 9.35 0.54 -3.20
N MET A 72 8.28 0.39 -2.43
CA MET A 72 7.87 1.32 -1.38
C MET A 72 8.95 1.46 -0.30
N ARG A 73 9.50 0.34 0.16
CA ARG A 73 10.58 0.32 1.16
C ARG A 73 11.84 1.00 0.66
N SER A 74 12.22 0.78 -0.59
CA SER A 74 13.34 1.46 -1.25
C SER A 74 13.10 2.97 -1.33
N LYS A 75 11.88 3.37 -1.74
CA LYS A 75 11.47 4.78 -1.87
C LYS A 75 11.51 5.55 -0.55
N PHE A 76 11.14 4.92 0.56
CA PHE A 76 11.03 5.57 1.86
C PHE A 76 12.14 5.21 2.87
N GLY A 77 13.11 4.38 2.47
CA GLY A 77 14.19 3.92 3.36
C GLY A 77 13.69 3.15 4.58
N LEU A 78 12.68 2.28 4.40
CA LEU A 78 12.05 1.55 5.51
C LEU A 78 12.91 0.34 5.95
N GLU A 79 13.01 0.08 7.26
CA GLU A 79 13.72 -1.07 7.85
C GLU A 79 13.05 -2.40 7.49
N SER A 80 13.83 -3.45 7.25
CA SER A 80 13.32 -4.80 6.95
C SER A 80 12.68 -5.40 8.19
N GLU A 81 11.39 -5.74 8.11
CA GLU A 81 10.74 -6.52 9.18
C GLU A 81 11.10 -8.01 9.06
N PRO A 82 11.07 -8.77 10.17
CA PRO A 82 11.88 -9.98 10.33
C PRO A 82 11.34 -11.25 9.62
N CYS A 83 10.15 -11.24 9.02
CA CYS A 83 9.59 -12.44 8.39
C CYS A 83 9.23 -12.16 6.93
N ALA A 84 10.20 -12.42 6.05
CA ALA A 84 10.12 -12.54 4.58
C ALA A 84 8.83 -11.99 3.96
N ASP A 85 8.91 -10.85 3.25
CA ASP A 85 7.79 -10.16 2.59
C ASP A 85 6.78 -11.11 1.87
N CYS A 86 7.22 -12.27 1.38
CA CYS A 86 6.39 -13.31 0.77
C CYS A 86 5.50 -14.11 1.75
N CYS A 87 5.96 -14.42 2.97
CA CYS A 87 5.21 -15.24 3.92
C CYS A 87 4.02 -14.47 4.51
N VAL A 88 4.14 -13.16 4.68
CA VAL A 88 3.05 -12.31 5.18
C VAL A 88 1.96 -12.14 4.14
N HIS A 89 2.30 -11.98 2.85
CA HIS A 89 1.29 -12.00 1.79
C HIS A 89 0.61 -13.37 1.67
N PHE A 90 1.33 -14.46 1.92
CA PHE A 90 0.74 -15.80 1.93
C PHE A 90 -0.17 -16.06 3.14
N LEU A 91 0.16 -15.54 4.34
CA LEU A 91 -0.58 -15.80 5.58
C LEU A 91 -1.69 -14.78 5.87
N CYS A 92 -1.51 -13.50 5.51
CA CYS A 92 -2.51 -12.44 5.60
C CYS A 92 -2.23 -11.28 4.61
N GLU A 93 -2.45 -11.53 3.32
CA GLU A 93 -2.40 -10.50 2.26
C GLU A 93 -3.19 -9.21 2.61
N PRO A 94 -4.41 -9.27 3.17
CA PRO A 94 -5.15 -8.07 3.52
C PRO A 94 -4.46 -7.22 4.60
N CYS A 95 -3.80 -7.86 5.57
CA CYS A 95 -3.06 -7.16 6.62
C CYS A 95 -1.87 -6.38 6.04
N ALA A 96 -1.12 -7.00 5.12
CA ALA A 96 0.02 -6.36 4.45
C ALA A 96 -0.42 -5.14 3.62
N LEU A 97 -1.48 -5.30 2.82
CA LEU A 97 -2.05 -4.20 2.03
C LEU A 97 -2.59 -3.08 2.92
N CYS A 98 -3.21 -3.40 4.06
CA CYS A 98 -3.66 -2.39 5.02
C CYS A 98 -2.47 -1.60 5.61
N GLN A 99 -1.39 -2.29 6.01
CA GLN A 99 -0.18 -1.62 6.52
C GLN A 99 0.41 -0.67 5.49
N GLU A 100 0.54 -1.10 4.24
CA GLU A 100 1.08 -0.30 3.12
C GLU A 100 0.20 0.91 2.82
N HIS A 101 -1.12 0.71 2.75
CA HIS A 101 -2.06 1.81 2.53
C HIS A 101 -2.01 2.83 3.67
N ALA A 102 -1.99 2.38 4.93
CA ALA A 102 -1.93 3.25 6.10
C ALA A 102 -0.59 4.00 6.18
N GLU A 103 0.53 3.37 5.80
CA GLU A 103 1.82 4.05 5.72
C GLU A 103 1.80 5.17 4.67
N LEU A 104 1.19 4.93 3.51
CA LEU A 104 1.00 5.97 2.49
C LEU A 104 0.06 7.08 2.95
N GLN A 105 -1.00 6.76 3.72
CA GLN A 105 -1.89 7.75 4.33
C GLN A 105 -1.14 8.65 5.31
N ASN A 106 -0.34 8.06 6.21
CA ASN A 106 0.46 8.79 7.19
C ASN A 106 1.50 9.70 6.54
N ARG A 107 1.96 9.34 5.34
CA ARG A 107 2.87 10.16 4.52
C ARG A 107 2.16 11.18 3.62
N GLY A 108 0.82 11.21 3.62
CA GLY A 108 0.02 12.15 2.84
C GLY A 108 -0.04 11.85 1.34
N LEU A 109 0.26 10.62 0.92
CA LEU A 109 0.35 10.21 -0.49
C LEU A 109 -0.92 9.56 -1.03
N VAL A 110 -1.84 9.17 -0.15
CA VAL A 110 -3.17 8.70 -0.54
C VAL A 110 -4.24 9.47 0.26
N PRO A 111 -5.37 9.82 -0.36
CA PRO A 111 -6.43 10.55 0.31
C PRO A 111 -7.12 9.67 1.37
N PHE A 112 -7.19 10.15 2.61
CA PHE A 112 -7.95 9.51 3.69
C PHE A 112 -9.43 9.51 3.31
N LYS A 113 -10.02 8.33 3.10
CA LYS A 113 -11.44 8.22 2.75
C LYS A 113 -12.27 8.58 4.00
N GLY A 114 -12.63 9.86 4.14
CA GLY A 114 -13.49 10.36 5.23
C GLY A 114 -13.06 11.67 5.89
N LYS A 115 -11.88 12.22 5.58
CA LYS A 115 -11.53 13.59 5.96
C LYS A 115 -10.94 14.30 4.76
N PHE A 116 -11.52 15.44 4.38
CA PHE A 116 -10.91 16.39 3.46
C PHE A 116 -9.59 16.88 4.07
N VAL A 117 -8.51 16.15 3.83
CA VAL A 117 -7.17 16.70 3.99
C VAL A 117 -6.92 17.48 2.71
N ASN A 118 -7.01 18.81 2.81
CA ASN A 118 -6.60 19.70 1.74
C ASN A 118 -5.17 19.31 1.33
N PHE A 119 -5.02 18.71 0.15
CA PHE A 119 -3.75 18.66 -0.56
C PHE A 119 -3.47 20.09 -1.02
N ALA A 120 -3.07 20.92 -0.05
CA ALA A 120 -2.44 22.19 -0.32
C ALA A 120 -1.14 21.86 -1.05
N ARG A 121 -1.23 21.92 -2.37
CA ARG A 121 -0.29 22.52 -3.32
C ARG A 121 0.86 23.29 -2.64
N LYS A 122 1.76 22.59 -1.95
CA LYS A 122 3.20 22.91 -1.88
C LYS A 122 3.76 22.21 -3.12
N SER A 123 3.92 22.84 -4.28
CA SER A 123 4.78 24.00 -4.49
C SER A 123 4.34 24.81 -5.72
N LYS A 124 3.93 26.05 -5.49
CA LYS A 124 4.23 27.21 -6.34
C LYS A 124 3.88 28.47 -5.55
N ILE A 125 4.76 28.82 -4.62
CA ILE A 125 4.83 30.15 -4.04
C ILE A 125 6.17 30.70 -4.54
N ILE A 126 6.05 31.69 -5.43
CA ILE A 126 6.99 32.74 -5.85
C ILE A 126 8.35 32.27 -6.37
#